data_AF-A0A4U9HEW0-F1
#
_entry.id   AF-A0A4U9HEW0-F1
#
_cell.length_a   1.000
_cell.length_b   1.000
_cell.length_c   1.000
_cell.angle_alpha   90.00
_cell.angle_beta   90.00
_cell.angle_gamma   90.00
#
_symmetry.space_group_name_H-M   'P 1'
#
loop_
_entity.id
_entity.type
_entity.pdbx_description
1 polymer ?
#
loop_
_entity_poly.entity_id
_entity_poly.type
_entity_poly.pdbx_seq_one_letter_code
_entity_poly.pdbx_strand_id
1 'polypeptide(L)'
;MPHALDVITIGEAMAMFVATKTGELSAVDQFMKRVAGAELNVATGLARLGLKVGWVSRVGNDSFGQFVLDTLKKEGIETAGVTLDGRYPTGFQLKSKVTDGTDPIVEYFRKGSAASHLSVEDFNPVWFTAARHLHLKRRGGSVVPQLLRPARSRCRRNESGGQDDLFRSEPAPGAVEKRSGDGGEAEPPRLPGRLGITRRERGPDPDRGKDAGRNC
;
A
#
# COMPACT_ATOMS: atom_id res chain seq x y z
N MET A 1 23.50 5.38 -30.18
CA MET A 1 23.81 4.57 -28.98
C MET A 1 22.57 3.77 -28.62
N PRO A 2 22.64 2.45 -28.44
CA PRO A 2 21.47 1.70 -27.98
C PRO A 2 21.10 2.18 -26.58
N HIS A 3 19.84 2.52 -26.39
CA HIS A 3 19.30 2.82 -25.08
C HIS A 3 19.24 1.53 -24.26
N ALA A 4 19.60 1.58 -22.98
CA ALA A 4 19.50 0.41 -22.11
C ALA A 4 18.03 0.03 -21.87
N LEU A 5 17.14 1.03 -21.88
CA LEU A 5 15.69 0.89 -21.75
C LEU A 5 14.96 1.60 -22.89
N ASP A 6 13.85 1.03 -23.35
CA ASP A 6 12.94 1.71 -24.26
C ASP A 6 12.01 2.65 -23.50
N VAL A 7 11.41 2.17 -22.42
CA VAL A 7 10.39 2.93 -21.67
C VAL A 7 10.64 2.83 -20.18
N ILE A 8 10.56 3.96 -19.48
CA ILE A 8 10.39 3.98 -18.03
C ILE A 8 8.94 4.36 -17.71
N THR A 9 8.37 3.68 -16.73
CA THR A 9 7.06 4.01 -16.15
C THR A 9 7.21 4.31 -14.67
N ILE A 10 6.45 5.26 -14.14
CA ILE A 10 6.48 5.63 -12.72
C ILE A 10 5.08 5.50 -12.15
N GLY A 11 4.89 4.74 -11.08
CA GLY A 11 3.56 4.62 -10.49
C GLY A 11 3.54 3.81 -9.20
N GLU A 12 2.34 3.62 -8.67
CA GLU A 12 2.09 2.78 -7.51
C GLU A 12 1.61 1.41 -7.96
N ALA A 13 2.16 0.35 -7.36
CA ALA A 13 1.60 -0.99 -7.44
C ALA A 13 1.03 -1.41 -6.08
N MET A 14 0.01 -2.24 -6.14
CA MET A 14 -0.71 -2.77 -4.99
C MET A 14 -0.94 -4.26 -5.17
N ALA A 15 -1.00 -4.99 -4.06
CA ALA A 15 -1.64 -6.30 -4.08
C ALA A 15 -3.16 -6.13 -4.25
N MET A 16 -3.78 -6.90 -5.13
CA MET A 16 -5.22 -6.91 -5.33
C MET A 16 -5.77 -8.28 -5.01
N PHE A 17 -6.78 -8.31 -4.15
CA PHE A 17 -7.53 -9.50 -3.79
C PHE A 17 -8.88 -9.46 -4.48
N VAL A 18 -9.03 -10.28 -5.52
CA VAL A 18 -10.28 -10.37 -6.28
C VAL A 18 -11.13 -11.47 -5.68
N ALA A 19 -12.36 -11.15 -5.29
CA ALA A 19 -13.31 -12.13 -4.80
C ALA A 19 -13.52 -13.26 -5.82
N THR A 20 -13.55 -14.50 -5.37
CA THR A 20 -13.76 -15.66 -6.25
C THR A 20 -15.24 -15.88 -6.59
N LYS A 21 -16.14 -15.35 -5.74
CA LYS A 21 -17.61 -15.42 -5.86
C LYS A 21 -18.21 -14.01 -5.85
N THR A 22 -19.40 -13.88 -6.43
CA THR A 22 -20.21 -12.66 -6.39
C THR A 22 -20.81 -12.46 -5.00
N GLY A 23 -21.15 -11.22 -4.65
CA GLY A 23 -21.74 -10.85 -3.35
C GLY A 23 -20.93 -9.80 -2.59
N GLU A 24 -21.37 -9.49 -1.38
CA GLU A 24 -20.70 -8.54 -0.48
C GLU A 24 -19.29 -8.99 -0.11
N LEU A 25 -18.32 -8.08 -0.17
CA LEU A 25 -16.92 -8.38 0.14
C LEU A 25 -16.73 -8.93 1.56
N SER A 26 -17.58 -8.51 2.51
CA SER A 26 -17.56 -8.98 3.90
C SER A 26 -17.97 -10.45 4.06
N ALA A 27 -18.65 -11.04 3.07
CA ALA A 27 -19.12 -12.43 3.09
C ALA A 27 -18.27 -13.36 2.21
N VAL A 28 -17.19 -12.85 1.61
CA VAL A 28 -16.30 -13.63 0.73
C VAL A 28 -15.14 -14.20 1.54
N ASP A 29 -15.02 -15.52 1.57
CA ASP A 29 -13.93 -16.21 2.30
C ASP A 29 -12.67 -16.45 1.42
N GLN A 30 -12.82 -16.36 0.10
CA GLN A 30 -11.76 -16.74 -0.84
C GLN A 30 -11.47 -15.64 -1.85
N PHE A 31 -10.21 -15.22 -1.86
CA PHE A 31 -9.69 -14.21 -2.77
C PHE A 31 -8.54 -14.75 -3.62
N MET A 32 -8.53 -14.29 -4.86
CA MET A 32 -7.42 -14.53 -5.77
C MET A 32 -6.50 -13.31 -5.80
N LYS A 33 -5.23 -13.52 -5.43
CA LYS A 33 -4.22 -12.47 -5.44
C LYS A 33 -3.77 -12.13 -6.87
N ARG A 34 -3.67 -10.84 -7.16
CA ARG A 34 -3.18 -10.23 -8.41
C ARG A 34 -2.37 -8.98 -8.07
N VAL A 35 -1.60 -8.47 -9.01
CA VAL A 35 -1.01 -7.13 -8.88
C VAL A 35 -1.92 -6.12 -9.59
N ALA A 36 -2.10 -4.95 -8.99
CA ALA A 36 -2.79 -3.82 -9.58
C ALA A 36 -1.87 -2.60 -9.63
N GLY A 37 -1.99 -1.80 -10.69
CA GLY A 37 -1.25 -0.56 -10.87
C GLY A 37 -1.41 -0.06 -12.30
N ALA A 38 -1.86 1.18 -12.49
CA ALA A 38 -2.15 1.67 -13.83
C ALA A 38 -0.90 1.70 -14.71
N GLU A 39 0.21 2.24 -14.17
CA GLU A 39 1.47 2.36 -14.89
C GLU A 39 2.18 1.01 -15.01
N LEU A 40 1.98 0.13 -14.02
CA LEU A 40 2.47 -1.24 -14.07
C LEU A 40 1.75 -2.08 -15.15
N ASN A 41 0.45 -1.88 -15.36
CA ASN A 41 -0.27 -2.52 -16.45
C ASN A 41 0.29 -2.10 -17.82
N VAL A 42 0.61 -0.82 -17.98
CA VAL A 42 1.26 -0.31 -19.20
C VAL A 42 2.65 -0.92 -19.35
N ALA A 43 3.45 -0.94 -18.27
CA ALA A 43 4.78 -1.55 -18.28
C ALA A 43 4.74 -3.03 -18.69
N THR A 44 3.78 -3.78 -18.14
CA THR A 44 3.54 -5.20 -18.46
C THR A 44 3.15 -5.39 -19.91
N GLY A 45 2.23 -4.57 -20.44
CA GLY A 45 1.86 -4.63 -21.85
C GLY A 45 3.04 -4.36 -22.78
N LEU A 46 3.86 -3.35 -22.47
CA LEU A 46 5.04 -3.00 -23.26
C LEU A 46 6.14 -4.08 -23.19
N ALA A 47 6.38 -4.66 -22.01
CA ALA A 47 7.35 -5.73 -21.84
C ALA A 47 6.95 -6.98 -22.64
N ARG A 48 5.66 -7.34 -22.61
CA ARG A 48 5.11 -8.45 -23.41
C ARG A 48 5.19 -8.23 -24.92
N LEU A 49 5.24 -6.98 -25.37
CA LEU A 49 5.48 -6.61 -26.77
C LEU A 49 6.98 -6.60 -27.14
N GLY A 50 7.87 -6.96 -26.22
CA GLY A 50 9.31 -7.10 -26.45
C GLY A 50 10.14 -5.83 -26.21
N LEU A 51 9.54 -4.78 -25.63
CA LEU A 51 10.28 -3.56 -25.26
C LEU A 51 11.03 -3.78 -23.94
N LYS A 52 12.19 -3.12 -23.79
CA LYS A 52 12.89 -3.07 -22.50
C LYS A 52 12.26 -2.02 -21.61
N VAL A 53 11.60 -2.44 -20.54
CA VAL A 53 10.83 -1.55 -19.67
C VAL A 53 11.44 -1.49 -18.28
N GLY A 54 11.62 -0.28 -17.77
CA GLY A 54 11.90 -0.02 -16.36
C GLY A 54 10.67 0.49 -15.63
N TRP A 55 10.51 0.12 -14.37
CA TRP A 55 9.48 0.65 -13.50
C TRP A 55 10.08 1.31 -12.25
N VAL A 56 9.60 2.50 -11.93
CA VAL A 56 10.02 3.30 -10.78
C VAL A 56 8.90 3.35 -9.77
N SER A 57 9.20 2.96 -8.52
CA SER A 57 8.24 3.01 -7.43
C SER A 57 8.91 2.83 -6.07
N ARG A 58 8.10 2.83 -5.01
CA ARG A 58 8.47 2.25 -3.72
C ARG A 58 7.48 1.16 -3.35
N VAL A 59 7.98 0.07 -2.78
CA VAL A 59 7.18 -1.00 -2.17
C VAL A 59 7.65 -1.22 -0.75
N GLY A 60 6.76 -1.67 0.13
CA GLY A 60 7.12 -1.99 1.51
C GLY A 60 8.01 -3.24 1.58
N ASN A 61 8.85 -3.32 2.62
CA ASN A 61 9.57 -4.55 2.96
C ASN A 61 8.65 -5.59 3.60
N ASP A 62 7.65 -6.03 2.85
CA ASP A 62 6.59 -6.94 3.26
C ASP A 62 6.27 -7.97 2.16
N SER A 63 5.37 -8.90 2.48
CA SER A 63 4.99 -9.98 1.55
C SER A 63 4.30 -9.47 0.28
N PHE A 64 3.67 -8.29 0.32
CA PHE A 64 3.04 -7.70 -0.86
C PHE A 64 4.07 -7.01 -1.75
N GLY A 65 5.07 -6.35 -1.15
CA GLY A 65 6.20 -5.77 -1.88
C GLY A 65 7.00 -6.84 -2.59
N GLN A 66 7.34 -7.93 -1.90
CA GLN A 66 8.00 -9.08 -2.54
C GLN A 66 7.16 -9.67 -3.66
N PHE A 67 5.84 -9.79 -3.47
CA PHE A 67 4.94 -10.29 -4.51
C PHE A 67 4.90 -9.38 -5.76
N VAL A 68 4.98 -8.06 -5.59
CA VAL A 68 5.11 -7.11 -6.71
C VAL A 68 6.45 -7.30 -7.43
N LEU A 69 7.56 -7.38 -6.68
CA LEU A 69 8.90 -7.61 -7.25
C LEU A 69 9.00 -8.91 -8.04
N ASP A 70 8.44 -10.00 -7.50
CA ASP A 70 8.41 -11.29 -8.19
C ASP A 70 7.57 -11.23 -9.47
N THR A 71 6.50 -10.44 -9.48
CA THR A 71 5.65 -10.25 -10.66
C THR A 71 6.40 -9.47 -11.73
N LEU A 72 7.08 -8.38 -11.36
CA LEU A 72 7.92 -7.60 -12.28
C LEU A 72 8.99 -8.46 -12.94
N LYS A 73 9.69 -9.27 -12.13
CA LYS A 73 10.73 -10.19 -12.61
C LYS A 73 10.16 -11.21 -13.60
N LYS A 74 8.97 -11.76 -13.33
CA LYS A 74 8.28 -12.70 -14.24
C LYS A 74 7.90 -12.06 -15.58
N GLU A 75 7.51 -10.79 -15.57
CA GLU A 75 7.16 -10.04 -16.78
C GLU A 75 8.39 -9.43 -17.50
N GLY A 76 9.61 -9.66 -16.99
CA GLY A 76 10.84 -9.12 -17.58
C GLY A 76 10.99 -7.61 -17.45
N ILE A 77 10.38 -7.01 -16.43
CA ILE A 77 10.44 -5.57 -16.15
C ILE A 77 11.60 -5.29 -15.19
N GLU A 78 12.43 -4.30 -15.54
CA GLU A 78 13.59 -3.90 -14.74
C GLU A 78 13.16 -3.18 -13.45
N THR A 79 13.66 -3.68 -12.32
CA THR A 79 13.28 -3.21 -10.98
C THR A 79 14.35 -2.37 -10.28
N ALA A 80 15.42 -1.98 -11.00
CA ALA A 80 16.50 -1.16 -10.43
C ALA A 80 16.02 0.23 -9.94
N GLY A 81 14.87 0.71 -10.44
CA GLY A 81 14.20 1.92 -9.96
C GLY A 81 13.17 1.69 -8.85
N VAL A 82 13.09 0.49 -8.27
CA VAL A 82 12.15 0.19 -7.19
C VAL A 82 12.87 0.22 -5.85
N THR A 83 12.45 1.13 -4.97
CA THR A 83 12.95 1.21 -3.59
C THR A 83 12.16 0.27 -2.69
N LEU A 84 12.85 -0.56 -1.90
CA LEU A 84 12.26 -1.34 -0.82
C LEU A 84 12.26 -0.49 0.46
N ASP A 85 11.07 -0.10 0.95
CA ASP A 85 10.92 0.78 2.11
C ASP A 85 10.55 -0.04 3.36
N GLY A 86 11.43 -0.03 4.36
CA GLY A 86 11.17 -0.71 5.64
C GLY A 86 10.24 0.04 6.59
N ARG A 87 9.88 1.30 6.27
CA ARG A 87 9.10 2.19 7.17
C ARG A 87 7.62 2.21 6.83
N TYR A 88 7.27 1.99 5.57
CA TYR A 88 5.90 2.12 5.07
C TYR A 88 5.46 0.84 4.34
N PRO A 89 4.21 0.40 4.52
CA PRO A 89 3.73 -0.85 3.92
C PRO A 89 3.41 -0.70 2.43
N THR A 90 3.37 -1.82 1.72
CA THR A 90 2.79 -1.90 0.38
C THR A 90 1.27 -1.81 0.45
N GLY A 91 0.67 -0.95 -0.37
CA GLY A 91 -0.79 -0.83 -0.45
C GLY A 91 -1.46 -2.08 -1.01
N PHE A 92 -2.72 -2.30 -0.65
CA PHE A 92 -3.52 -3.36 -1.25
C PHE A 92 -4.97 -2.89 -1.50
N GLN A 93 -5.71 -3.69 -2.28
CA GLN A 93 -7.12 -3.44 -2.56
C GLN A 93 -7.92 -4.74 -2.58
N LEU A 94 -9.18 -4.66 -2.15
CA LEU A 94 -10.18 -5.72 -2.32
C LEU A 94 -11.06 -5.36 -3.51
N LYS A 95 -11.40 -6.35 -4.34
CA LYS A 95 -12.24 -6.14 -5.52
C LYS A 95 -13.36 -7.19 -5.56
N SER A 96 -14.62 -6.75 -5.64
CA SER A 96 -15.75 -7.67 -5.78
C SER A 96 -15.75 -8.34 -7.16
N LYS A 97 -16.40 -9.50 -7.23
CA LYS A 97 -16.70 -10.17 -8.49
C LYS A 97 -18.09 -9.78 -8.92
N VAL A 98 -18.22 -9.42 -10.18
CA VAL A 98 -19.48 -9.05 -10.85
C VAL A 98 -19.62 -9.92 -12.10
N THR A 99 -20.85 -10.32 -12.42
CA THR A 99 -21.18 -11.15 -13.59
C THR A 99 -22.32 -10.57 -14.43
N ASP A 100 -22.98 -9.55 -13.91
CA ASP A 100 -24.14 -8.86 -14.49
C ASP A 100 -23.77 -7.60 -15.28
N GLY A 101 -22.47 -7.32 -15.42
CA GLY A 101 -21.97 -6.15 -16.14
C GLY A 101 -21.95 -4.86 -15.31
N THR A 102 -22.31 -4.90 -14.03
CA THR A 102 -22.18 -3.77 -13.12
C THR A 102 -20.70 -3.46 -12.81
N ASP A 103 -20.43 -2.25 -12.33
CA ASP A 103 -19.09 -1.90 -11.88
C ASP A 103 -18.74 -2.65 -10.58
N PRO A 104 -17.58 -3.32 -10.52
CA PRO A 104 -17.16 -4.00 -9.31
C PRO A 104 -16.79 -2.99 -8.21
N ILE A 105 -17.18 -3.29 -6.99
CA ILE A 105 -16.79 -2.54 -5.80
C ILE A 105 -15.30 -2.76 -5.56
N VAL A 106 -14.57 -1.66 -5.33
CA VAL A 106 -13.14 -1.70 -4.99
C VAL A 106 -12.88 -0.94 -3.69
N GLU A 107 -12.32 -1.63 -2.70
CA GLU A 107 -11.89 -1.00 -1.45
C GLU A 107 -10.38 -0.84 -1.45
N TYR A 108 -9.89 0.38 -1.21
CA TYR A 108 -8.48 0.71 -1.24
C TYR A 108 -7.89 0.86 0.16
N PHE A 109 -6.75 0.20 0.39
CA PHE A 109 -5.93 0.27 1.60
C PHE A 109 -4.51 0.68 1.21
N ARG A 110 -4.37 1.95 0.82
CA ARG A 110 -3.12 2.50 0.24
C ARG A 110 -2.71 3.85 0.81
N LYS A 111 -3.44 4.35 1.81
CA LYS A 111 -3.07 5.59 2.49
C LYS A 111 -1.79 5.35 3.29
N GLY A 112 -0.76 6.19 3.08
CA GLY A 112 0.54 6.02 3.73
C GLY A 112 1.32 4.81 3.21
N SER A 113 1.00 4.31 2.02
CA SER A 113 1.79 3.26 1.37
C SER A 113 3.21 3.76 1.07
N ALA A 114 4.17 2.85 0.95
CA ALA A 114 5.53 3.18 0.52
C ALA A 114 5.53 4.04 -0.76
N ALA A 115 4.71 3.67 -1.75
CA ALA A 115 4.60 4.40 -3.01
C ALA A 115 4.07 5.84 -2.84
N SER A 116 3.27 6.11 -1.81
CA SER A 116 2.81 7.48 -1.52
C SER A 116 3.95 8.41 -1.03
N HIS A 117 5.06 7.83 -0.59
CA HIS A 117 6.29 8.53 -0.20
C HIS A 117 7.34 8.63 -1.32
N LEU A 118 6.99 8.23 -2.56
CA LEU A 118 7.86 8.43 -3.71
C LEU A 118 8.21 9.92 -3.88
N SER A 119 9.51 10.22 -3.97
CA SER A 119 10.01 11.59 -3.95
C SER A 119 11.07 11.83 -5.03
N VAL A 120 11.65 13.03 -5.04
CA VAL A 120 12.76 13.36 -5.94
C VAL A 120 14.03 12.57 -5.69
N GLU A 121 14.16 11.99 -4.50
CA GLU A 121 15.32 11.18 -4.13
C GLU A 121 15.31 9.80 -4.80
N ASP A 122 14.14 9.32 -5.23
CA ASP A 122 14.01 8.07 -6.00
C ASP A 122 14.40 8.25 -7.48
N PHE A 123 14.77 9.46 -7.89
CA PHE A 123 15.21 9.74 -9.25
C PHE A 123 16.71 9.44 -9.43
N ASN A 124 16.99 8.44 -10.26
CA ASN A 124 18.35 8.18 -10.73
C ASN A 124 18.58 8.80 -12.13
N PRO A 125 19.30 9.93 -12.26
CA PRO A 125 19.48 10.60 -13.55
C PRO A 125 20.13 9.73 -14.62
N VAL A 126 21.05 8.84 -14.23
CA VAL A 126 21.74 7.94 -15.18
C VAL A 126 20.75 6.93 -15.76
N TRP A 127 19.88 6.37 -14.94
CA TRP A 127 18.89 5.39 -15.39
C TRP A 127 17.81 6.02 -16.28
N PHE A 128 17.32 7.20 -15.88
CA PHE A 128 16.31 7.92 -16.64
C PHE A 128 16.81 8.44 -17.99
N THR A 129 18.07 8.87 -18.07
CA THR A 129 18.67 9.31 -19.35
C THR A 129 19.02 8.16 -20.28
N ALA A 130 19.07 6.92 -19.76
CA ALA A 130 19.25 5.71 -20.55
C ALA A 130 17.97 5.23 -21.24
N ALA A 131 16.79 5.76 -20.89
CA ALA A 131 15.51 5.43 -21.51
C ALA A 131 15.18 6.29 -22.72
N ARG A 132 14.42 5.76 -23.69
CA ARG A 132 13.93 6.52 -24.86
C ARG A 132 12.68 7.32 -24.53
N HIS A 133 11.84 6.76 -23.67
CA HIS A 133 10.53 7.29 -23.33
C HIS A 133 10.27 7.23 -21.83
N LEU A 134 9.56 8.23 -21.32
CA LEU A 134 9.02 8.23 -19.97
C LEU A 134 7.51 8.31 -20.05
N HIS A 135 6.84 7.31 -19.51
CA HIS A 135 5.39 7.25 -19.37
C HIS A 135 4.99 7.49 -17.92
N LEU A 136 4.09 8.45 -17.70
CA LEU A 136 3.52 8.74 -16.39
C LEU A 136 2.05 9.10 -16.53
N LYS A 137 1.23 8.67 -15.59
CA LYS A 137 -0.13 9.21 -15.43
C LYS A 137 -0.11 10.27 -14.34
N ARG A 138 -0.75 11.41 -14.60
CA ARG A 138 -0.90 12.45 -13.58
C ARG A 138 -1.92 12.00 -12.53
N ARG A 139 -1.49 11.87 -11.27
CA ARG A 139 -2.38 11.78 -10.11
C ARG A 139 -2.39 13.14 -9.41
N GLY A 140 -3.56 13.67 -9.05
CA GLY A 140 -3.65 14.96 -8.37
C GLY A 140 -2.79 14.98 -7.09
N GLY A 141 -1.93 16.00 -6.95
CA GLY A 141 -0.99 16.13 -5.82
C GLY A 141 0.34 15.38 -5.97
N SER A 142 0.60 14.71 -7.10
CA SER A 142 1.86 13.99 -7.31
C SER A 142 3.06 14.94 -7.51
N VAL A 143 4.17 14.64 -6.83
CA VAL A 143 5.47 15.37 -6.78
C VAL A 143 6.21 15.37 -8.14
N VAL A 144 5.67 14.69 -9.15
CA VAL A 144 6.33 14.42 -10.44
C VAL A 144 6.72 15.66 -11.26
N PRO A 145 6.04 16.83 -11.19
CA PRO A 145 6.52 18.03 -11.88
C PRO A 145 7.92 18.51 -11.43
N GLN A 146 8.35 18.17 -10.21
CA GLN A 146 9.67 18.53 -9.67
C GLN A 146 10.77 17.54 -10.05
N LEU A 147 10.41 16.26 -10.21
CA LEU A 147 11.30 15.16 -10.64
C LEU A 147 11.94 15.39 -12.02
N LEU A 148 11.29 16.21 -12.84
CA LEU A 148 11.55 16.32 -14.28
C LEU A 148 12.35 17.56 -14.70
N ARG A 149 12.80 18.41 -13.76
CA ARG A 149 13.64 19.57 -14.09
C ARG A 149 15.04 19.19 -14.63
N PRO A 150 15.74 18.15 -14.13
CA PRO A 150 17.07 17.78 -14.64
C PRO A 150 17.07 17.01 -15.98
N ALA A 151 15.99 16.31 -16.34
CA ALA A 151 15.95 15.38 -17.48
C ALA A 151 15.73 16.03 -18.87
N ARG A 152 15.84 17.37 -18.96
CA ARG A 152 15.39 18.17 -20.11
C ARG A 152 16.11 17.92 -21.43
N SER A 153 17.23 17.20 -21.47
CA SER A 153 18.06 17.10 -22.67
C SER A 153 17.86 15.86 -23.54
N ARG A 154 17.20 14.78 -23.08
CA ARG A 154 17.18 13.50 -23.85
C ARG A 154 15.87 12.71 -23.91
N CYS A 155 14.97 12.78 -22.93
CA CYS A 155 13.77 11.94 -22.91
C CYS A 155 12.55 12.69 -23.48
N ARG A 156 11.89 12.13 -24.51
CA ARG A 156 10.60 12.69 -24.98
C ARG A 156 9.54 12.44 -23.92
N ARG A 157 8.93 13.52 -23.41
CA ARG A 157 7.75 13.46 -22.54
C ARG A 157 6.52 13.14 -23.39
N ASN A 158 5.71 12.20 -22.95
CA ASN A 158 4.33 12.13 -23.39
C ASN A 158 3.45 12.15 -22.14
N GLU A 159 2.97 13.34 -21.82
CA GLU A 159 1.87 13.52 -20.88
C GLU A 159 0.61 13.36 -21.72
N SER A 160 -0.12 12.27 -21.54
CA SER A 160 -1.45 12.13 -22.15
C SER A 160 -2.41 13.09 -21.43
N GLY A 161 -2.35 14.36 -21.81
CA GLY A 161 -3.31 15.41 -21.46
C GLY A 161 -4.25 15.62 -22.64
N GLY A 162 -5.28 14.79 -22.74
CA GLY A 162 -6.49 15.15 -23.47
C GLY A 162 -7.37 15.97 -22.54
N GLN A 163 -7.57 17.24 -22.85
CA GLN A 163 -8.66 18.03 -22.29
C GLN A 163 -9.91 17.62 -23.05
N ASP A 164 -10.88 17.00 -22.37
CA ASP A 164 -12.33 17.07 -22.60
C ASP A 164 -13.04 16.13 -21.59
N ASP A 165 -13.71 16.75 -20.61
CA ASP A 165 -14.83 16.27 -19.77
C ASP A 165 -14.79 14.93 -19.00
N LEU A 166 -13.67 14.23 -18.92
CA LEU A 166 -13.60 12.98 -18.15
C LEU A 166 -12.55 13.02 -17.03
N PHE A 167 -13.06 12.97 -15.81
CA PHE A 167 -12.36 12.60 -14.58
C PHE A 167 -11.61 13.71 -13.83
N ARG A 168 -12.39 14.42 -13.02
CA ARG A 168 -12.16 14.44 -11.56
C ARG A 168 -11.75 13.01 -11.17
N SER A 169 -10.61 12.79 -10.51
CA SER A 169 -10.26 11.46 -9.97
C SER A 169 -11.18 11.16 -8.80
N GLU A 170 -12.45 10.92 -9.12
CA GLU A 170 -13.36 10.17 -8.28
C GLU A 170 -12.76 8.76 -8.19
N PRO A 171 -12.87 8.08 -7.05
CA PRO A 171 -12.74 6.63 -7.00
C PRO A 171 -13.53 6.02 -8.19
N ALA A 172 -13.13 4.84 -8.70
CA ALA A 172 -14.03 4.09 -9.59
C ALA A 172 -15.44 4.09 -8.98
N PRO A 173 -16.53 4.26 -9.75
CA PRO A 173 -17.87 4.36 -9.17
C PRO A 173 -18.10 3.26 -8.12
N GLY A 174 -18.35 3.66 -6.86
CA GLY A 174 -18.48 2.73 -5.73
C GLY A 174 -17.21 2.38 -4.95
N ALA A 175 -16.05 2.97 -5.26
CA ALA A 175 -14.82 2.70 -4.53
C ALA A 175 -14.69 3.51 -3.23
N VAL A 176 -14.28 2.82 -2.18
CA VAL A 176 -14.15 3.37 -0.82
C VAL A 176 -12.69 3.32 -0.38
N GLU A 177 -12.13 4.47 -0.01
CA GLU A 177 -10.80 4.53 0.57
C GLU A 177 -10.88 4.32 2.09
N LYS A 178 -10.27 3.25 2.58
CA LYS A 178 -10.31 2.84 3.98
C LYS A 178 -9.01 3.19 4.68
N ARG A 179 -9.11 3.59 5.95
CA ARG A 179 -7.94 3.80 6.82
C ARG A 179 -7.51 2.44 7.39
N SER A 180 -6.33 1.99 7.04
CA SER A 180 -5.57 1.07 7.89
C SER A 180 -5.15 1.86 9.14
N GLY A 181 -5.52 1.38 10.33
CA GLY A 181 -5.18 2.06 11.59
C GLY A 181 -3.67 2.25 11.74
N ASP A 182 -3.27 3.39 12.29
CA ASP A 182 -1.88 3.68 12.60
C ASP A 182 -1.33 2.57 13.52
N GLY A 183 -0.23 1.94 13.10
CA GLY A 183 0.51 0.96 13.89
C GLY A 183 1.23 1.61 15.07
N GLY A 184 0.48 2.22 15.99
CA GLY A 184 0.97 2.55 17.32
C GLY A 184 1.24 1.25 18.09
N GLU A 185 2.36 1.20 18.80
CA GLU A 185 2.71 0.10 19.71
C GLU A 185 1.49 -0.36 20.51
N ALA A 186 1.03 -1.58 20.25
CA ALA A 186 0.01 -2.20 21.06
C ALA A 186 0.61 -2.55 22.42
N GLU A 187 0.39 -1.70 23.43
CA GLU A 187 0.54 -2.08 24.83
C GLU A 187 -0.30 -3.35 25.05
N PRO A 188 0.26 -4.45 25.59
CA PRO A 188 -0.48 -5.70 25.73
C PRO A 188 -1.73 -5.46 26.59
N PRO A 189 -2.88 -6.08 26.24
CA PRO A 189 -4.12 -5.85 26.96
C PRO A 189 -3.95 -6.26 28.42
N ARG A 190 -4.10 -5.29 29.33
CA ARG A 190 -4.16 -5.56 30.77
C ARG A 190 -5.36 -6.48 31.02
N LEU A 191 -5.07 -7.70 31.45
CA LEU A 191 -6.06 -8.67 31.90
C LEU A 191 -6.99 -7.97 32.92
N PRO A 192 -8.33 -8.08 32.80
CA PRO A 192 -9.21 -7.53 33.82
C PRO A 192 -8.92 -8.21 35.15
N GLY A 193 -8.53 -7.40 36.14
CA GLY A 193 -8.18 -7.84 37.48
C GLY A 193 -9.32 -8.65 38.09
N ARG A 194 -8.94 -9.76 38.74
CA ARG A 194 -9.82 -10.56 39.60
C ARG A 194 -10.59 -9.64 40.54
N LEU A 195 -11.91 -9.82 40.61
CA LEU A 195 -12.76 -9.24 41.66
C LEU A 195 -12.18 -9.64 43.03
N GLY A 196 -11.44 -8.73 43.64
CA GLY A 196 -11.05 -8.79 45.05
C GLY A 196 -12.18 -8.24 45.88
N ILE A 197 -12.93 -9.13 46.53
CA ILE A 197 -13.93 -8.82 47.55
C ILE A 197 -13.20 -8.07 48.68
N THR A 198 -13.42 -6.76 48.81
CA THR A 198 -12.91 -5.99 49.94
C THR A 198 -13.76 -6.28 51.17
N ARG A 199 -13.22 -7.14 52.05
CA ARG A 199 -13.74 -7.38 53.40
C ARG A 199 -13.56 -6.07 54.19
N ARG A 200 -14.66 -5.37 54.51
CA ARG A 200 -14.65 -4.24 55.45
C ARG A 200 -14.10 -4.71 56.80
N GLU A 201 -12.92 -4.22 57.18
CA GLU A 201 -12.43 -4.33 58.54
C GLU A 201 -13.29 -3.46 59.45
N ARG A 202 -13.94 -4.11 60.43
CA ARG A 202 -14.57 -3.42 61.57
C ARG A 202 -13.46 -3.03 62.53
N GLY A 203 -13.36 -1.75 62.85
CA GLY A 203 -12.45 -1.23 63.88
C GLY A 203 -12.74 -1.84 65.27
N PRO A 204 -11.77 -1.76 66.20
CA PRO A 204 -11.85 -2.44 67.48
C PRO A 204 -12.89 -1.79 68.40
N ASP A 205 -13.70 -2.66 69.01
CA ASP A 205 -14.73 -2.37 70.02
C ASP A 205 -14.08 -2.08 71.38
N PRO A 206 -14.36 -0.95 72.04
CA PRO A 206 -13.64 -0.52 73.23
C PRO A 206 -14.32 -1.00 74.52
N ASP A 207 -14.56 -2.30 74.69
CA ASP A 207 -14.85 -2.85 76.03
C ASP A 207 -14.72 -4.37 76.08
N ARG A 208 -13.61 -4.86 76.65
CA ARG A 208 -13.53 -6.10 77.45
C ARG A 208 -12.10 -6.36 77.87
N GLY A 209 -11.80 -5.94 79.11
CA GLY A 209 -10.67 -6.46 79.85
C GLY A 209 -10.96 -7.82 80.50
N LYS A 210 -9.85 -8.41 80.96
CA LYS A 210 -9.67 -9.43 81.99
C LYS A 210 -9.41 -10.88 81.55
N ASP A 211 -8.24 -11.30 82.05
CA ASP A 211 -7.89 -12.59 82.63
C ASP A 211 -7.23 -13.69 81.79
N ALA A 212 -6.04 -14.04 82.28
CA ALA A 212 -5.37 -15.35 82.32
C ALA A 212 -5.03 -16.00 80.96
N GLY A 213 -3.83 -16.49 80.68
CA GLY A 213 -2.68 -16.84 81.50
C GLY A 213 -1.96 -18.03 80.85
N ARG A 214 -0.62 -18.03 80.90
CA ARG A 214 0.32 -19.17 80.82
C ARG A 214 0.41 -20.03 79.53
N ASN A 215 1.68 -20.14 79.10
CA ASN A 215 2.42 -21.32 78.58
C ASN A 215 1.72 -22.25 77.58
N CYS A 216 2.27 -22.34 76.37
CA CYS A 216 3.41 -23.20 76.00
C CYS A 216 3.98 -22.72 74.65
#